data_AF-A0A8T1ILZ3-F1
#
_entry.id   AF-A0A8T1ILZ3-F1
#
_cell.length_a   1.000
_cell.length_b   1.000
_cell.length_c   1.000
_cell.angle_alpha   90.00
_cell.angle_beta   90.00
_cell.angle_gamma   90.00
#
_symmetry.space_group_name_H-M   'P 1'
#
loop_
_entity.id
_entity.type
_entity.pdbx_description
1 polymer ?
#
loop_
_entity_poly.entity_id
_entity_poly.type
_entity_poly.pdbx_seq_one_letter_code
_entity_poly.pdbx_strand_id
1 'polypeptide(L)'
;MECMQDLVTRYLQVVREWRKQPQLISILDVEQRSRELLVVWIAFCLVQQKCAVEVPLCSQYNIALNWRDLKVAVLSNQVAITALQRVVKHIHGWNEKTKGPQLFHLTDQGPTFEFGREFVKTSEELKAAYKREVEVLETHVTCKWNEIESKKEEAVNLREELSSLNEELRSKQSELAIEEARLLQAYSYGNQWQYRESPSKTELQGKIRLCSSIIQQMEAKLKHAIAMPQYMVRPLPPTESDAYKVLFMLLMPRNLEILGNLCLTAQRSLAPAKSTTEMMAIPKLSHTTWQAFHHQYTPSQQSSYASDKVFTTSPSEVFLPQSYGPKSVDDLSSLSQYVSKCVWNPTLHGTALTWEDSVGQVLDPFKATPASVIDSFTEKLREPFEESQWLNTWPGESDTRGNLVYANLYQQPKDFE
;
A
#
# COMPACT_ATOMS: atom_id res chain seq x y z
N MET A 1 -15.81 -17.52 12.45
CA MET A 1 -16.04 -16.13 12.01
C MET A 1 -16.40 -16.13 10.53
N GLU A 2 -15.72 -16.94 9.72
CA GLU A 2 -16.10 -17.20 8.32
C GLU A 2 -17.59 -17.49 8.13
N CYS A 3 -18.17 -18.44 8.88
CA CYS A 3 -19.60 -18.76 8.76
C CYS A 3 -20.53 -17.54 8.97
N MET A 4 -20.12 -16.57 9.82
CA MET A 4 -20.91 -15.35 10.02
C MET A 4 -20.75 -14.37 8.85
N GLN A 5 -19.54 -14.25 8.30
CA GLN A 5 -19.32 -13.47 7.08
C GLN A 5 -20.05 -14.09 5.89
N ASP A 6 -20.01 -15.40 5.73
CA ASP A 6 -20.73 -16.13 4.68
C ASP A 6 -22.24 -15.96 4.81
N LEU A 7 -22.75 -16.02 6.05
CA LEU A 7 -24.17 -15.76 6.35
C LEU A 7 -24.57 -14.35 5.91
N VAL A 8 -23.79 -13.33 6.30
CA VAL A 8 -24.05 -11.93 5.92
C VAL A 8 -24.00 -11.77 4.40
N THR A 9 -22.97 -12.31 3.75
CA THR A 9 -22.79 -12.23 2.29
C THR A 9 -23.96 -12.87 1.56
N ARG A 10 -24.35 -14.08 1.97
CA ARG A 10 -25.47 -14.81 1.37
C ARG A 10 -26.81 -14.13 1.64
N TYR A 11 -27.00 -13.62 2.85
CA TYR A 11 -28.22 -12.87 3.21
C TYR A 11 -28.35 -11.61 2.32
N LEU A 12 -27.30 -10.79 2.23
CA LEU A 12 -27.31 -9.59 1.39
C LEU A 12 -27.53 -9.93 -0.09
N GLN A 13 -26.96 -11.03 -0.58
CA GLN A 13 -27.21 -11.51 -1.94
C GLN A 13 -28.68 -11.88 -2.17
N VAL A 14 -29.27 -12.66 -1.26
CA VAL A 14 -30.69 -13.05 -1.35
C VAL A 14 -31.60 -11.82 -1.32
N VAL A 15 -31.31 -10.85 -0.46
CA VAL A 15 -32.13 -9.64 -0.37
C VAL A 15 -32.00 -8.77 -1.63
N ARG A 16 -30.80 -8.68 -2.24
CA ARG A 16 -30.62 -8.01 -3.53
C ARG A 16 -31.44 -8.66 -4.64
N GLU A 17 -31.43 -9.99 -4.73
CA GLU A 17 -32.23 -10.70 -5.73
C GLU A 17 -33.72 -10.53 -5.47
N TRP A 18 -34.16 -10.56 -4.21
CA TRP A 18 -35.54 -10.30 -3.85
C TRP A 18 -36.00 -8.90 -4.26
N ARG A 19 -35.18 -7.86 -4.08
CA ARG A 19 -35.49 -6.48 -4.51
C ARG A 19 -35.67 -6.32 -6.02
N LYS A 20 -35.15 -7.23 -6.84
CA LYS A 20 -35.35 -7.21 -8.30
C LYS A 20 -36.71 -7.79 -8.71
N GLN A 21 -37.39 -8.50 -7.81
CA GLN A 21 -38.69 -9.10 -8.10
C GLN A 21 -39.80 -8.04 -8.01
N PRO A 22 -40.91 -8.21 -8.75
CA PRO A 22 -42.07 -7.34 -8.65
C PRO A 22 -42.58 -7.34 -7.20
N GLN A 23 -42.52 -6.18 -6.53
CA GLN A 23 -42.88 -6.07 -5.13
C GLN A 23 -44.38 -6.30 -4.92
N LEU A 24 -44.73 -7.38 -4.23
CA LEU A 24 -46.03 -7.50 -3.56
C LEU A 24 -46.04 -6.51 -2.39
N ILE A 25 -47.07 -5.68 -2.32
CA ILE A 25 -47.19 -4.40 -1.58
C ILE A 25 -47.19 -4.55 -0.03
N SER A 26 -46.75 -5.68 0.53
CA SER A 26 -46.97 -5.99 1.95
C SER A 26 -45.91 -5.45 2.92
N ILE A 27 -44.70 -5.09 2.48
CA ILE A 27 -43.62 -4.60 3.34
C ILE A 27 -42.99 -3.34 2.72
N LEU A 28 -42.81 -2.30 3.53
CA LEU A 28 -42.16 -1.05 3.13
C LEU A 28 -40.67 -1.27 2.84
N ASP A 29 -40.14 -0.58 1.83
CA ASP A 29 -38.74 -0.69 1.45
C ASP A 29 -37.80 -0.29 2.60
N VAL A 30 -38.19 0.73 3.37
CA VAL A 30 -37.41 1.17 4.54
C VAL A 30 -37.40 0.17 5.69
N GLU A 31 -38.45 -0.63 5.85
CA GLU A 31 -38.49 -1.68 6.87
C GLU A 31 -37.56 -2.84 6.47
N GLN A 32 -37.61 -3.25 5.20
CA GLN A 32 -36.70 -4.28 4.67
C GLN A 32 -35.23 -3.86 4.86
N ARG A 33 -34.91 -2.62 4.49
CA ARG A 33 -33.57 -2.04 4.68
C ARG A 33 -33.16 -2.01 6.15
N SER A 34 -34.08 -1.69 7.05
CA SER A 34 -33.81 -1.69 8.51
C SER A 34 -33.55 -3.09 9.05
N ARG A 35 -34.18 -4.12 8.49
CA ARG A 35 -33.89 -5.53 8.82
C ARG A 35 -32.51 -5.95 8.33
N GLU A 36 -32.12 -5.54 7.12
CA GLU A 36 -30.76 -5.77 6.59
C GLU A 36 -29.69 -5.13 7.47
N LEU A 37 -29.88 -3.84 7.80
CA LEU A 37 -29.04 -3.11 8.74
C LEU A 37 -28.85 -3.91 10.04
N LEU A 38 -29.95 -4.35 10.64
CA LEU A 38 -29.94 -5.07 11.91
C LEU A 38 -29.16 -6.40 11.82
N VAL A 39 -29.35 -7.19 10.76
CA VAL A 39 -28.64 -8.47 10.59
C VAL A 39 -27.12 -8.27 10.53
N VAL A 40 -26.66 -7.28 9.75
CA VAL A 40 -25.23 -6.98 9.61
C VAL A 40 -24.63 -6.49 10.92
N TRP A 41 -25.34 -5.63 11.65
CA TRP A 41 -24.86 -5.11 12.94
C TRP A 41 -24.82 -6.17 14.03
N ILE A 42 -25.78 -7.10 14.06
CA ILE A 42 -25.73 -8.26 14.96
C ILE A 42 -24.51 -9.13 14.63
N ALA A 43 -24.29 -9.43 13.35
CA ALA A 43 -23.16 -10.24 12.92
C ALA A 43 -21.82 -9.61 13.32
N PHE A 44 -21.68 -8.29 13.12
CA PHE A 44 -20.53 -7.53 13.59
C PHE A 44 -20.34 -7.67 15.11
N CYS A 45 -21.38 -7.46 15.93
CA CYS A 45 -21.27 -7.54 17.38
C CYS A 45 -20.82 -8.93 17.86
N LEU A 46 -21.34 -10.00 17.25
CA LEU A 46 -20.96 -11.38 17.59
C LEU A 46 -19.50 -11.68 17.22
N VAL A 47 -19.05 -11.23 16.04
CA VAL A 47 -17.65 -11.37 15.62
C VAL A 47 -16.74 -10.55 16.50
N GLN A 48 -17.12 -9.31 16.84
CA GLN A 48 -16.35 -8.43 17.71
C GLN A 48 -16.12 -9.05 19.09
N GLN A 49 -17.16 -9.63 19.71
CA GLN A 49 -17.03 -10.33 20.99
C GLN A 49 -16.04 -11.50 20.90
N LYS A 50 -16.13 -12.29 19.83
CA LYS A 50 -15.21 -13.41 19.60
C LYS A 50 -13.77 -12.95 19.34
N CYS A 51 -13.59 -11.92 18.52
CA CYS A 51 -12.28 -11.32 18.24
C CYS A 51 -11.63 -10.74 19.50
N ALA A 52 -12.39 -10.16 20.42
CA ALA A 52 -11.84 -9.65 21.67
C ALA A 52 -11.29 -10.74 22.60
N VAL A 53 -11.82 -11.96 22.50
CA VAL A 53 -11.32 -13.13 23.24
C VAL A 53 -10.08 -13.71 22.56
N GLU A 54 -10.10 -13.88 21.24
CA GLU A 54 -8.98 -14.46 20.49
C GLU A 54 -7.79 -13.51 20.34
N VAL A 55 -8.06 -12.21 20.23
CA VAL A 55 -7.07 -11.14 20.12
C VAL A 55 -7.32 -10.13 21.24
N PRO A 56 -6.72 -10.32 22.43
CA PRO A 56 -6.97 -9.47 23.60
C PRO A 56 -6.68 -7.99 23.36
N LEU A 57 -5.77 -7.66 22.43
CA LEU A 57 -5.48 -6.27 22.04
C LEU A 57 -6.73 -5.51 21.56
N CYS A 58 -7.68 -6.20 20.90
CA CYS A 58 -8.95 -5.60 20.48
C CYS A 58 -9.76 -5.03 21.66
N SER A 59 -9.56 -5.54 22.88
CA SER A 59 -10.23 -5.05 24.09
C SER A 59 -9.75 -3.67 24.55
N GLN A 60 -8.68 -3.15 23.95
CA GLN A 60 -8.15 -1.80 24.22
C GLN A 60 -8.69 -0.75 23.24
N TYR A 61 -9.45 -1.17 22.23
CA TYR A 61 -9.95 -0.32 21.16
C TYR A 61 -11.47 -0.22 21.19
N ASN A 62 -11.96 0.95 20.78
CA ASN A 62 -13.38 1.21 20.62
C ASN A 62 -13.89 0.67 19.28
N ILE A 63 -15.18 0.37 19.25
CA ILE A 63 -15.93 0.07 18.04
C ILE A 63 -16.13 1.38 17.26
N ALA A 64 -15.79 1.39 15.98
CA ALA A 64 -15.94 2.56 15.10
C ALA A 64 -17.40 2.90 14.80
N LEU A 65 -18.30 1.92 14.82
CA LEU A 65 -19.74 2.13 14.60
C LEU A 65 -20.35 2.96 15.74
N ASN A 66 -21.08 4.02 15.38
CA ASN A 66 -21.80 4.85 16.33
C ASN A 66 -23.22 4.31 16.54
N TRP A 67 -23.51 3.87 17.77
CA TRP A 67 -24.82 3.32 18.14
C TRP A 67 -25.97 4.33 17.96
N ARG A 68 -25.70 5.64 17.98
CA ARG A 68 -26.74 6.67 17.78
C ARG A 68 -27.28 6.69 16.37
N ASP A 69 -26.50 6.23 15.39
CA ASP A 69 -26.89 6.23 13.99
C ASP A 69 -28.01 5.21 13.72
N LEU A 70 -28.18 4.22 14.60
CA LEU A 70 -29.27 3.23 14.53
C LEU A 70 -30.67 3.83 14.76
N LYS A 71 -30.78 5.09 15.17
CA LYS A 71 -32.07 5.77 15.38
C LYS A 71 -32.94 5.84 14.12
N VAL A 72 -32.33 5.72 12.95
CA VAL A 72 -33.02 5.76 11.64
C VAL A 72 -33.75 4.45 11.31
N ALA A 73 -33.50 3.38 12.06
CA ALA A 73 -34.11 2.08 11.80
C ALA A 73 -35.64 2.10 12.00
N VAL A 74 -36.37 1.62 11.00
CA VAL A 74 -37.83 1.47 11.00
C VAL A 74 -38.17 -0.01 11.16
N LEU A 75 -38.65 -0.40 12.35
CA LEU A 75 -38.94 -1.79 12.69
C LEU A 75 -40.36 -1.90 13.29
N SER A 76 -41.17 -2.81 12.76
CA SER A 76 -42.54 -3.06 13.24
C SER A 76 -42.63 -4.17 14.30
N ASN A 77 -41.65 -5.10 14.32
CA ASN A 77 -41.67 -6.29 15.16
C ASN A 77 -40.89 -6.10 16.47
N GLN A 78 -41.51 -6.45 17.60
CA GLN A 78 -40.89 -6.43 18.93
C GLN A 78 -39.58 -7.22 19.02
N VAL A 79 -39.46 -8.35 18.33
CA VAL A 79 -38.22 -9.16 18.32
C VAL A 79 -37.08 -8.37 17.68
N ALA A 80 -37.36 -7.68 16.57
CA ALA A 80 -36.37 -6.85 15.89
C ALA A 80 -35.98 -5.63 16.72
N ILE A 81 -36.96 -4.98 17.37
CA ILE A 81 -36.71 -3.86 18.30
C ILE A 81 -35.82 -4.31 19.47
N THR A 82 -36.12 -5.46 20.08
CA THR A 82 -35.32 -6.02 21.18
C THR A 82 -33.90 -6.35 20.73
N ALA A 83 -33.73 -6.90 19.53
CA ALA A 83 -32.42 -7.18 18.97
C ALA A 83 -31.62 -5.89 18.71
N LEU A 84 -32.27 -4.84 18.19
CA LEU A 84 -31.65 -3.52 18.00
C LEU A 84 -31.17 -2.93 19.33
N GLN A 85 -31.99 -3.01 20.38
CA GLN A 85 -31.62 -2.56 21.73
C GLN A 85 -30.39 -3.29 22.28
N ARG A 86 -30.28 -4.61 22.03
CA ARG A 86 -29.10 -5.40 22.43
C ARG A 86 -27.83 -4.95 21.71
N VAL A 87 -27.93 -4.67 20.41
CA VAL A 87 -26.81 -4.13 19.61
C VAL A 87 -26.37 -2.78 20.16
N VAL A 88 -27.31 -1.86 20.38
CA VAL A 88 -27.04 -0.52 20.96
C VAL A 88 -26.34 -0.66 22.32
N LYS A 89 -26.90 -1.48 23.22
CA LYS A 89 -26.33 -1.71 24.55
C LYS A 89 -24.92 -2.29 24.49
N HIS A 90 -24.66 -3.22 23.56
CA HIS A 90 -23.34 -3.82 23.37
C HIS A 90 -22.31 -2.77 22.93
N ILE A 91 -22.59 -2.02 21.87
CA ILE A 91 -21.65 -1.03 21.31
C ILE A 91 -21.40 0.11 22.31
N HIS A 92 -22.47 0.65 22.89
CA HIS A 92 -22.38 1.72 23.87
C HIS A 92 -21.59 1.27 25.11
N GLY A 93 -21.97 0.14 25.71
CA GLY A 93 -21.32 -0.39 26.91
C GLY A 93 -19.85 -0.76 26.66
N TRP A 94 -19.51 -1.24 25.47
CA TRP A 94 -18.12 -1.48 25.09
C TRP A 94 -17.30 -0.18 25.05
N ASN A 95 -17.79 0.81 24.29
CA ASN A 95 -17.07 2.07 24.09
C ASN A 95 -16.95 2.89 25.39
N GLU A 96 -17.93 2.82 26.28
CA GLU A 96 -17.84 3.45 27.62
C GLU A 96 -16.83 2.77 28.54
N LYS A 97 -16.73 1.44 28.46
CA LYS A 97 -15.80 0.67 29.28
C LYS A 97 -14.36 0.85 28.81
N THR A 98 -14.13 0.79 27.50
CA THR A 98 -12.80 0.78 26.91
C THR A 98 -12.19 2.17 26.82
N LYS A 99 -12.98 3.19 26.42
CA LYS A 99 -12.52 4.58 26.21
C LYS A 99 -11.27 4.69 25.32
N GLY A 100 -11.11 3.76 24.38
CA GLY A 100 -9.97 3.67 23.48
C GLY A 100 -10.20 4.35 22.13
N PRO A 101 -9.19 4.32 21.24
CA PRO A 101 -9.34 4.81 19.88
C PRO A 101 -10.14 3.83 19.02
N GLN A 102 -10.76 4.30 17.93
CA GLN A 102 -11.68 3.51 17.10
C GLN A 102 -10.93 2.63 16.09
N LEU A 103 -11.20 1.32 16.09
CA LEU A 103 -10.58 0.39 15.15
C LEU A 103 -11.39 0.30 13.84
N PHE A 104 -10.70 0.30 12.69
CA PHE A 104 -11.26 0.21 11.33
C PHE A 104 -12.10 1.42 10.89
N HIS A 105 -11.93 2.59 11.51
CA HIS A 105 -12.54 3.82 11.01
C HIS A 105 -11.78 4.34 9.77
N LEU A 106 -12.41 4.44 8.60
CA LEU A 106 -11.70 4.81 7.36
C LEU A 106 -11.35 6.30 7.26
N THR A 107 -12.09 7.18 7.93
CA THR A 107 -11.74 8.60 7.98
C THR A 107 -10.60 8.93 8.95
N ASP A 108 -10.43 8.13 10.00
CA ASP A 108 -9.33 8.23 10.97
C ASP A 108 -8.64 6.87 11.10
N GLN A 109 -7.65 6.65 10.25
CA GLN A 109 -7.00 5.36 10.11
C GLN A 109 -5.81 5.18 11.06
N GLY A 110 -5.37 6.27 11.70
CA GLY A 110 -4.23 6.26 12.62
C GLY A 110 -4.32 5.17 13.68
N PRO A 111 -5.46 5.03 14.39
CA PRO A 111 -5.69 3.95 15.35
C PRO A 111 -5.49 2.54 14.78
N THR A 112 -5.91 2.29 13.54
CA THR A 112 -5.80 0.95 12.93
C THR A 112 -4.36 0.63 12.56
N PHE A 113 -3.59 1.63 12.11
CA PHE A 113 -2.15 1.46 11.90
C PHE A 113 -1.40 1.26 13.23
N GLU A 114 -1.72 2.02 14.28
CA GLU A 114 -1.13 1.83 15.61
C GLU A 114 -1.49 0.47 16.22
N PHE A 115 -2.73 0.00 16.02
CA PHE A 115 -3.13 -1.36 16.35
C PHE A 115 -2.21 -2.38 15.67
N GLY A 116 -1.98 -2.23 14.36
CA GLY A 116 -1.11 -3.13 13.61
C GLY A 116 0.31 -3.17 14.14
N ARG A 117 0.86 -2.00 14.49
CA ARG A 117 2.18 -1.88 15.10
C ARG A 117 2.27 -2.63 16.44
N GLU A 118 1.30 -2.43 17.33
CA GLU A 118 1.29 -3.13 18.63
C GLU A 118 1.01 -4.63 18.47
N PHE A 119 0.17 -5.01 17.51
CA PHE A 119 -0.13 -6.41 17.20
C PHE A 119 1.15 -7.16 16.79
N VAL A 120 1.95 -6.61 15.88
CA VAL A 120 3.22 -7.21 15.45
C VAL A 120 4.16 -7.41 16.64
N LYS A 121 4.24 -6.46 17.59
CA LYS A 121 5.05 -6.62 18.80
C LYS A 121 4.59 -7.74 19.73
N THR A 122 3.35 -8.19 19.62
CA THR A 122 2.82 -9.30 20.41
C THR A 122 2.82 -10.63 19.66
N SER A 123 2.83 -10.60 18.33
CA SER A 123 2.79 -11.79 17.48
C SER A 123 4.19 -12.28 17.12
N GLU A 124 4.56 -13.47 17.60
CA GLU A 124 5.84 -14.10 17.25
C GLU A 124 5.94 -14.43 15.75
N GLU A 125 4.82 -14.76 15.11
CA GLU A 125 4.76 -15.06 13.67
C GLU A 125 5.14 -13.83 12.83
N LEU A 126 4.54 -12.67 13.12
CA LEU A 126 4.82 -11.44 12.37
C LEU A 126 6.20 -10.87 12.72
N LYS A 127 6.69 -11.01 13.96
CA LYS A 127 8.09 -10.70 14.29
C LYS A 127 9.06 -11.56 13.50
N ALA A 128 8.80 -12.87 13.40
CA ALA A 128 9.64 -13.78 12.64
C ALA A 128 9.58 -13.46 11.14
N ALA A 129 8.44 -13.02 10.61
CA ALA A 129 8.34 -12.51 9.24
C ALA A 129 9.22 -11.25 9.06
N TYR A 130 9.13 -10.27 9.96
CA TYR A 130 9.97 -9.07 9.90
C TYR A 130 11.47 -9.39 9.94
N LYS A 131 11.89 -10.25 10.88
CA LYS A 131 13.30 -10.66 10.99
C LYS A 131 13.81 -11.30 9.71
N ARG A 132 13.03 -12.20 9.10
CA ARG A 132 13.38 -12.82 7.80
C ARG A 132 13.53 -11.78 6.70
N GLU A 133 12.63 -10.79 6.63
CA GLU A 133 12.72 -9.72 5.64
C GLU A 133 13.98 -8.86 5.86
N VAL A 134 14.35 -8.57 7.11
CA VAL A 134 15.59 -7.86 7.43
C VAL A 134 16.83 -8.68 7.03
N GLU A 135 16.89 -9.97 7.37
CA GLU A 135 18.00 -10.86 7.03
C GLU A 135 18.19 -11.01 5.51
N VAL A 136 17.09 -11.18 4.76
CA VAL A 136 17.11 -11.24 3.28
C VAL A 136 17.64 -9.93 2.71
N LEU A 137 17.20 -8.80 3.27
CA LEU A 137 17.64 -7.49 2.83
C LEU A 137 19.14 -7.25 3.09
N GLU A 138 19.61 -7.59 4.28
CA GLU A 138 21.03 -7.44 4.68
C GLU A 138 21.94 -8.31 3.81
N THR A 139 21.51 -9.54 3.52
CA THR A 139 22.20 -10.43 2.59
C THR A 139 22.27 -9.80 1.20
N HIS A 140 21.16 -9.26 0.71
CA HIS A 140 21.11 -8.61 -0.61
C HIS A 140 21.99 -7.36 -0.70
N VAL A 141 21.98 -6.53 0.35
CA VAL A 141 22.85 -5.35 0.48
C VAL A 141 24.32 -5.76 0.44
N THR A 142 24.68 -6.82 1.16
CA THR A 142 26.06 -7.35 1.19
C THR A 142 26.47 -7.88 -0.18
N CYS A 143 25.61 -8.64 -0.86
CA CYS A 143 25.87 -9.12 -2.23
C CYS A 143 26.10 -7.95 -3.21
N LYS A 144 25.29 -6.89 -3.13
CA LYS A 144 25.43 -5.71 -3.98
C LYS A 144 26.70 -4.91 -3.67
N TRP A 145 27.11 -4.86 -2.41
CA TRP A 145 28.37 -4.23 -2.03
C TRP A 145 29.58 -5.00 -2.57
N ASN A 146 29.57 -6.33 -2.48
CA ASN A 146 30.64 -7.16 -3.05
C ASN A 146 30.75 -6.98 -4.58
N GLU A 147 29.63 -6.80 -5.27
CA GLU A 147 29.61 -6.44 -6.71
C GLU A 147 30.31 -5.09 -6.97
N ILE A 148 30.09 -4.09 -6.12
CA ILE A 148 30.73 -2.78 -6.21
C ILE A 148 32.24 -2.87 -5.91
N GLU A 149 32.65 -3.66 -4.92
CA GLU A 149 34.07 -3.88 -4.61
C GLU A 149 34.80 -4.55 -5.77
N SER A 150 34.22 -5.62 -6.33
CA SER A 150 34.79 -6.28 -7.51
C SER A 150 34.92 -5.34 -8.70
N LYS A 151 33.93 -4.46 -8.94
CA LYS A 151 34.00 -3.43 -9.98
C LYS A 151 35.09 -2.39 -9.73
N LYS A 152 35.35 -2.02 -8.47
CA LYS A 152 36.45 -1.11 -8.13
C LYS A 152 37.81 -1.73 -8.41
N GLU A 153 37.99 -3.00 -8.03
CA GLU A 153 39.21 -3.75 -8.33
C GLU A 153 39.43 -3.85 -9.84
N GLU A 154 38.39 -4.19 -10.60
CA GLU A 154 38.44 -4.20 -12.06
C GLU A 154 38.80 -2.81 -12.63
N ALA A 155 38.20 -1.74 -12.11
CA ALA A 155 38.50 -0.37 -12.55
C ALA A 155 39.95 0.04 -12.24
N VAL A 156 40.53 -0.40 -11.12
CA VAL A 156 41.95 -0.17 -10.80
C VAL A 156 42.85 -0.90 -11.79
N ASN A 157 42.60 -2.20 -12.03
CA ASN A 157 43.38 -2.99 -12.98
C ASN A 157 43.31 -2.40 -14.41
N LEU A 158 42.11 -2.01 -14.85
CA LEU A 158 41.93 -1.37 -16.17
C LEU A 158 42.63 -0.01 -16.27
N ARG A 159 42.71 0.77 -15.18
CA ARG A 159 43.47 2.04 -15.15
C ARG A 159 44.96 1.80 -15.28
N GLU A 160 45.50 0.76 -14.62
CA GLU A 160 46.90 0.38 -14.71
C GLU A 160 47.25 -0.12 -16.12
N GLU A 161 46.44 -1.00 -16.70
CA GLU A 161 46.62 -1.48 -18.08
C GLU A 161 46.50 -0.35 -19.12
N LEU A 162 45.56 0.58 -18.93
CA LEU A 162 45.47 1.76 -19.80
C LEU A 162 46.69 2.67 -19.66
N SER A 163 47.28 2.78 -18.46
CA SER A 163 48.48 3.59 -18.27
C SER A 163 49.67 3.01 -19.02
N SER A 164 49.89 1.70 -18.94
CA SER A 164 50.98 1.02 -19.64
C SER A 164 50.79 1.03 -21.17
N LEU A 165 49.56 0.83 -21.64
CA LEU A 165 49.25 0.88 -23.07
C LEU A 165 49.38 2.30 -23.66
N ASN A 166 49.06 3.33 -22.87
CA ASN A 166 49.30 4.72 -23.26
C ASN A 166 50.80 5.06 -23.31
N GLU A 167 51.61 4.51 -22.40
CA GLU A 167 53.07 4.63 -22.45
C GLU A 167 53.65 3.91 -23.69
N GLU A 168 53.16 2.71 -24.01
CA GLU A 168 53.55 2.00 -25.23
C GLU A 168 53.17 2.78 -26.49
N LEU A 169 51.96 3.35 -26.54
CA LEU A 169 51.52 4.20 -27.65
C LEU A 169 52.45 5.40 -27.83
N ARG A 170 52.81 6.10 -26.74
CA ARG A 170 53.75 7.23 -26.78
C ARG A 170 55.13 6.81 -27.25
N SER A 171 55.62 5.67 -26.78
CA SER A 171 56.90 5.10 -27.22
C SER A 171 56.89 4.80 -28.73
N LYS A 172 55.84 4.15 -29.24
CA LYS A 172 55.69 3.85 -30.67
C LYS A 172 55.48 5.08 -31.54
N GLN A 173 54.80 6.11 -31.05
CA GLN A 173 54.71 7.41 -31.70
C GLN A 173 56.08 8.10 -31.77
N SER A 174 56.89 8.01 -30.71
CA SER A 174 58.26 8.53 -30.70
C SER A 174 59.17 7.76 -31.66
N GLU A 175 59.11 6.42 -31.69
CA GLU A 175 59.83 5.58 -32.65
C GLU A 175 59.47 5.95 -34.10
N LEU A 176 58.17 6.16 -34.38
CA LEU A 176 57.71 6.61 -35.70
C LEU A 176 58.26 7.99 -36.05
N ALA A 177 58.27 8.95 -35.11
CA ALA A 177 58.80 10.29 -35.36
C ALA A 177 60.31 10.28 -35.65
N ILE A 178 61.08 9.46 -34.93
CA ILE A 178 62.53 9.27 -35.17
C ILE A 178 62.75 8.64 -36.54
N GLU A 179 61.97 7.62 -36.90
CA GLU A 179 62.08 6.95 -38.19
C GLU A 179 61.66 7.86 -39.35
N GLU A 180 60.62 8.68 -39.18
CA GLU A 180 60.22 9.69 -40.16
C GLU A 180 61.32 10.75 -40.35
N ALA A 181 61.94 11.22 -39.27
CA ALA A 181 63.08 12.15 -39.34
C ALA A 181 64.29 11.51 -40.06
N ARG A 182 64.61 10.23 -39.77
CA ARG A 182 65.65 9.45 -40.45
C ARG A 182 65.37 9.34 -41.94
N LEU A 183 64.15 8.97 -42.32
CA LEU A 183 63.75 8.82 -43.72
C LEU A 183 63.74 10.15 -44.47
N LEU A 184 63.32 11.25 -43.84
CA LEU A 184 63.39 12.60 -44.42
C LEU A 184 64.83 13.06 -44.66
N GLN A 185 65.76 12.70 -43.77
CA GLN A 185 67.18 13.00 -43.94
C GLN A 185 67.84 12.11 -45.01
N ALA A 186 67.43 10.84 -45.12
CA ALA A 186 68.00 9.87 -46.06
C ALA A 186 67.52 10.08 -47.51
N TYR A 187 66.30 10.58 -47.70
CA TYR A 187 65.70 10.76 -49.03
C TYR A 187 65.34 12.24 -49.28
N SER A 188 66.21 12.96 -50.01
CA SER A 188 65.93 14.33 -50.46
C SER A 188 64.93 14.38 -51.63
N TYR A 189 64.43 15.59 -51.95
CA TYR A 189 63.24 16.00 -52.73
C TYR A 189 62.88 15.28 -54.05
N GLY A 190 63.63 14.26 -54.50
CA GLY A 190 63.35 13.44 -55.70
C GLY A 190 62.83 12.01 -55.44
N ASN A 191 63.05 11.41 -54.25
CA ASN A 191 62.71 10.00 -53.97
C ASN A 191 61.51 9.82 -53.01
N GLN A 192 60.42 10.56 -53.23
CA GLN A 192 59.21 10.51 -52.40
C GLN A 192 58.53 9.14 -52.33
N TRP A 193 58.70 8.30 -53.35
CA TRP A 193 58.09 6.97 -53.39
C TRP A 193 58.70 6.02 -52.36
N GLN A 194 60.02 6.02 -52.19
CA GLN A 194 60.73 5.21 -51.19
C GLN A 194 60.45 5.65 -49.74
N TYR A 195 60.17 6.94 -49.54
CA TYR A 195 59.68 7.47 -48.27
C TYR A 195 58.26 6.97 -47.92
N ARG A 196 57.38 6.84 -48.93
CA ARG A 196 55.99 6.38 -48.75
C ARG A 196 55.88 4.87 -48.53
N GLU A 197 56.76 4.08 -49.12
CA GLU A 197 56.71 2.61 -49.05
C GLU A 197 57.63 1.98 -48.01
N SER A 198 58.16 2.76 -47.05
CA SER A 198 58.99 2.19 -45.98
C SER A 198 58.22 1.11 -45.19
N PRO A 199 58.69 -0.15 -45.18
CA PRO A 199 58.04 -1.24 -44.44
C PRO A 199 57.98 -0.94 -42.95
N SER A 200 59.05 -0.39 -42.38
CA SER A 200 59.16 -0.04 -40.96
C SER A 200 58.18 1.08 -40.55
N LYS A 201 57.97 2.07 -41.43
CA LYS A 201 56.96 3.12 -41.22
C LYS A 201 55.55 2.55 -41.21
N THR A 202 55.25 1.70 -42.19
CA THR A 202 53.92 1.06 -42.32
C THR A 202 53.63 0.13 -41.14
N GLU A 203 54.64 -0.60 -40.66
CA GLU A 203 54.55 -1.47 -39.49
C GLU A 203 54.29 -0.67 -38.21
N LEU A 204 55.02 0.43 -37.97
CA LEU A 204 54.81 1.31 -36.82
C LEU A 204 53.44 1.98 -36.86
N GLN A 205 52.98 2.44 -38.02
CA GLN A 205 51.62 2.98 -38.19
C GLN A 205 50.55 1.91 -37.93
N GLY A 206 50.78 0.67 -38.36
CA GLY A 206 49.90 -0.46 -38.06
C GLY A 206 49.82 -0.75 -36.56
N LYS A 207 50.97 -0.79 -35.87
CA LYS A 207 51.05 -0.98 -34.41
C LYS A 207 50.39 0.15 -33.63
N ILE A 208 50.57 1.40 -34.05
CA ILE A 208 49.89 2.56 -33.45
C ILE A 208 48.38 2.44 -33.59
N ARG A 209 47.87 2.11 -34.80
CA ARG A 209 46.43 1.91 -35.01
C ARG A 209 45.87 0.78 -34.15
N LEU A 210 46.60 -0.32 -34.03
CA LEU A 210 46.22 -1.44 -33.17
C LEU A 210 46.17 -1.00 -31.69
N CYS A 211 47.22 -0.35 -31.19
CA CYS A 211 47.27 0.17 -29.82
C CYS A 211 46.14 1.16 -29.55
N SER A 212 45.87 2.10 -30.45
CA SER A 212 44.77 3.07 -30.30
C SER A 212 43.39 2.39 -30.28
N SER A 213 43.19 1.34 -31.09
CA SER A 213 41.95 0.55 -31.08
C SER A 213 41.77 -0.18 -29.74
N ILE A 214 42.84 -0.79 -29.22
CA ILE A 214 42.80 -1.48 -27.91
C ILE A 214 42.53 -0.48 -26.78
N ILE A 215 43.17 0.70 -26.79
CA ILE A 215 42.89 1.77 -25.82
C ILE A 215 41.41 2.15 -25.84
N GLN A 216 40.82 2.39 -27.01
CA GLN A 216 39.39 2.74 -27.11
C GLN A 216 38.48 1.63 -26.54
N GLN A 217 38.81 0.37 -26.79
CA GLN A 217 38.06 -0.76 -26.22
C GLN A 217 38.20 -0.83 -24.69
N MET A 218 39.40 -0.59 -24.18
CA MET A 218 39.68 -0.61 -22.74
C MET A 218 39.06 0.59 -22.02
N GLU A 219 39.06 1.78 -22.63
CA GLU A 219 38.34 2.95 -22.13
C GLU A 219 36.83 2.70 -22.05
N ALA A 220 36.25 2.01 -23.04
CA ALA A 220 34.85 1.60 -23.00
C ALA A 220 34.56 0.60 -21.87
N LYS A 221 35.45 -0.38 -21.65
CA LYS A 221 35.37 -1.31 -20.52
C LYS A 221 35.48 -0.58 -19.18
N LEU A 222 36.44 0.34 -19.04
CA LEU A 222 36.63 1.15 -17.85
C LEU A 222 35.39 1.98 -17.54
N LYS A 223 34.78 2.60 -18.56
CA LYS A 223 33.53 3.35 -18.41
C LYS A 223 32.40 2.48 -17.86
N HIS A 224 32.34 1.20 -18.25
CA HIS A 224 31.34 0.27 -17.73
C HIS A 224 31.67 -0.22 -16.31
N ALA A 225 32.94 -0.52 -16.01
CA ALA A 225 33.39 -0.93 -14.68
C ALA A 225 33.17 0.16 -13.62
N ILE A 226 33.42 1.42 -13.99
CA ILE A 226 33.21 2.58 -13.11
C ILE A 226 31.72 2.89 -12.90
N ALA A 227 30.85 2.50 -13.84
CA ALA A 227 29.43 2.84 -13.79
C ALA A 227 28.73 2.16 -12.60
N MET A 228 28.00 2.96 -11.83
CA MET A 228 27.21 2.47 -10.71
C MET A 228 26.14 1.46 -11.15
N PRO A 229 26.01 0.33 -10.43
CA PRO A 229 24.83 -0.53 -10.54
C PRO A 229 23.54 0.23 -10.24
N GLN A 230 22.40 -0.30 -10.68
CA GLN A 230 21.09 0.26 -10.35
C GLN A 230 20.93 0.36 -8.83
N TYR A 231 20.37 1.49 -8.38
CA TYR A 231 20.10 1.72 -6.98
C TYR A 231 19.08 0.71 -6.44
N MET A 232 19.18 0.41 -5.16
CA MET A 232 18.33 -0.58 -4.51
C MET A 232 17.12 0.10 -3.89
N VAL A 233 15.97 -0.55 -3.91
CA VAL A 233 14.74 -0.09 -3.24
C VAL A 233 14.44 -1.04 -2.09
N ARG A 234 14.22 -0.50 -0.88
CA ARG A 234 13.77 -1.36 0.24
C ARG A 234 12.29 -1.72 0.07
N PRO A 235 11.91 -2.99 0.28
CA PRO A 235 10.51 -3.41 0.19
C PRO A 235 9.64 -2.91 1.35
N LEU A 236 10.26 -2.65 2.51
CA LEU A 236 9.59 -2.12 3.71
C LEU A 236 10.22 -0.79 4.16
N PRO A 237 9.45 0.07 4.86
CA PRO A 237 9.97 1.28 5.49
C PRO A 237 11.19 1.00 6.39
N PRO A 238 12.14 1.94 6.48
CA PRO A 238 13.40 1.71 7.21
C PRO A 238 13.23 1.67 8.73
N THR A 239 12.22 2.37 9.27
CA THR A 239 11.93 2.36 10.71
C THR A 239 11.09 1.15 11.07
N GLU A 240 11.49 0.42 12.12
CA GLU A 240 10.76 -0.75 12.64
C GLU A 240 9.27 -0.46 12.87
N SER A 241 8.97 0.69 13.46
CA SER A 241 7.59 1.15 13.74
C SER A 241 6.72 1.19 12.48
N ASP A 242 7.21 1.76 11.38
CA ASP A 242 6.45 1.87 10.13
C ASP A 242 6.45 0.56 9.35
N ALA A 243 7.54 -0.21 9.41
CA ALA A 243 7.59 -1.54 8.83
C ALA A 243 6.53 -2.46 9.46
N TYR A 244 6.33 -2.40 10.78
CA TYR A 244 5.28 -3.16 11.46
C TYR A 244 3.87 -2.79 11.01
N LYS A 245 3.62 -1.51 10.75
CA LYS A 245 2.33 -1.04 10.23
C LYS A 245 2.05 -1.64 8.85
N VAL A 246 3.02 -1.58 7.94
CA VAL A 246 2.89 -2.18 6.60
C VAL A 246 2.77 -3.69 6.68
N LEU A 247 3.64 -4.34 7.45
CA LEU A 247 3.68 -5.79 7.59
C LEU A 247 2.37 -6.34 8.15
N PHE A 248 1.80 -5.69 9.16
CA PHE A 248 0.49 -6.05 9.68
C PHE A 248 -0.60 -5.99 8.59
N MET A 249 -0.58 -4.99 7.72
CA MET A 249 -1.59 -4.86 6.67
C MET A 249 -1.43 -5.92 5.59
N LEU A 250 -0.19 -6.27 5.23
CA LEU A 250 0.10 -7.37 4.31
C LEU A 250 -0.28 -8.73 4.89
N LEU A 251 -0.08 -8.92 6.20
CA LEU A 251 -0.27 -10.18 6.92
C LEU A 251 -1.44 -10.15 7.91
N MET A 252 -2.44 -9.29 7.67
CA MET A 252 -3.53 -9.12 8.62
C MET A 252 -4.17 -10.49 8.91
N PRO A 253 -4.27 -10.92 10.18
CA PRO A 253 -4.92 -12.17 10.51
C PRO A 253 -6.35 -12.18 10.00
N ARG A 254 -6.78 -13.31 9.44
CA ARG A 254 -8.08 -13.44 8.80
C ARG A 254 -9.24 -13.01 9.70
N ASN A 255 -9.18 -13.32 10.99
CA ASN A 255 -10.23 -12.95 11.95
C ASN A 255 -10.39 -11.42 12.09
N LEU A 256 -9.28 -10.67 12.01
CA LEU A 256 -9.29 -9.21 12.05
C LEU A 256 -9.77 -8.61 10.72
N GLU A 257 -9.44 -9.23 9.59
CA GLU A 257 -10.01 -8.84 8.30
C GLU A 257 -11.53 -8.98 8.28
N ILE A 258 -12.05 -10.11 8.77
CA ILE A 258 -13.49 -10.37 8.87
C ILE A 258 -14.15 -9.30 9.76
N LEU A 259 -13.54 -8.99 10.91
CA LEU A 259 -14.02 -7.96 11.83
C LEU A 259 -14.09 -6.59 11.14
N GLY A 260 -13.00 -6.18 10.48
CA GLY A 260 -12.94 -4.91 9.76
C GLY A 260 -13.93 -4.86 8.59
N ASN A 261 -14.04 -5.93 7.81
CA ASN A 261 -14.99 -6.03 6.71
C ASN A 261 -16.44 -5.89 7.19
N LEU A 262 -16.80 -6.59 8.27
CA LEU A 262 -18.12 -6.49 8.87
C LEU A 262 -18.39 -5.10 9.47
N CYS A 263 -17.37 -4.46 10.04
CA CYS A 263 -17.47 -3.07 10.50
C CYS A 263 -17.86 -2.13 9.35
N LEU A 264 -17.14 -2.22 8.23
CA LEU A 264 -17.41 -1.37 7.06
C LEU A 264 -18.71 -1.74 6.35
N THR A 265 -19.05 -3.02 6.31
CA THR A 265 -20.34 -3.48 5.77
C THR A 265 -21.51 -2.99 6.65
N ALA A 266 -21.34 -2.98 7.97
CA ALA A 266 -22.33 -2.44 8.92
C ALA A 266 -22.51 -0.93 8.76
N GLN A 267 -21.42 -0.19 8.56
CA GLN A 267 -21.51 1.23 8.25
C GLN A 267 -22.14 1.47 6.86
N ARG A 268 -21.78 0.65 5.87
CA ARG A 268 -22.31 0.74 4.49
C ARG A 268 -23.82 0.51 4.44
N SER A 269 -24.38 -0.33 5.32
CA SER A 269 -25.83 -0.57 5.37
C SER A 269 -26.64 0.59 5.93
N LEU A 270 -26.01 1.53 6.65
CA LEU A 270 -26.60 2.84 6.95
C LEU A 270 -26.58 3.76 5.73
N ALA A 271 -25.48 3.79 5.01
CA ALA A 271 -25.28 4.71 3.89
C ALA A 271 -26.22 4.43 2.69
N PRO A 272 -26.63 5.45 1.91
CA PRO A 272 -27.52 5.29 0.77
C PRO A 272 -27.06 4.22 -0.23
N ALA A 273 -28.00 3.52 -0.89
CA ALA A 273 -27.64 2.43 -1.80
C ALA A 273 -26.78 2.92 -2.98
N LYS A 274 -27.07 4.11 -3.49
CA LYS A 274 -26.21 4.83 -4.43
C LYS A 274 -25.17 5.62 -3.62
N SER A 275 -23.90 5.40 -3.91
CA SER A 275 -22.79 6.08 -3.22
C SER A 275 -22.82 7.58 -3.52
N THR A 276 -22.65 8.40 -2.48
CA THR A 276 -22.61 9.86 -2.61
C THR A 276 -21.20 10.34 -2.98
N THR A 277 -21.08 11.59 -3.45
CA THR A 277 -19.78 12.18 -3.80
C THR A 277 -18.81 12.21 -2.62
N GLU A 278 -19.31 12.44 -1.40
CA GLU A 278 -18.50 12.45 -0.17
C GLU A 278 -17.92 11.07 0.14
N MET A 279 -18.71 10.01 -0.06
CA MET A 279 -18.25 8.62 0.15
C MET A 279 -17.18 8.22 -0.87
N MET A 280 -17.26 8.75 -2.09
CA MET A 280 -16.30 8.49 -3.16
C MET A 280 -15.04 9.37 -3.07
N ALA A 281 -15.01 10.35 -2.15
CA ALA A 281 -13.88 11.25 -1.95
C ALA A 281 -12.73 10.55 -1.21
N ILE A 282 -12.03 9.64 -1.90
CA ILE A 282 -10.88 8.90 -1.40
C ILE A 282 -9.63 9.81 -1.48
N PRO A 283 -8.67 9.70 -0.55
CA PRO A 283 -7.38 10.38 -0.67
C PRO A 283 -6.70 10.10 -2.03
N LYS A 284 -5.86 11.02 -2.50
CA LYS A 284 -5.01 10.76 -3.67
C LYS A 284 -3.95 9.75 -3.29
N LEU A 285 -4.07 8.54 -3.82
CA LEU A 285 -3.20 7.40 -3.53
C LEU A 285 -2.43 6.98 -4.79
N SER A 286 -1.30 6.33 -4.59
CA SER A 286 -0.56 5.69 -5.66
C SER A 286 -1.38 4.58 -6.32
N HIS A 287 -1.21 4.40 -7.63
CA HIS A 287 -1.72 3.22 -8.33
C HIS A 287 -1.05 1.92 -7.87
N THR A 288 0.14 2.00 -7.29
CA THR A 288 0.87 0.84 -6.76
C THR A 288 0.54 0.66 -5.28
N THR A 289 -0.09 -0.47 -4.93
CA THR A 289 -0.39 -0.85 -3.55
C THR A 289 0.90 -1.24 -2.81
N TRP A 290 0.88 -1.24 -1.47
CA TRP A 290 2.01 -1.76 -0.68
C TRP A 290 2.32 -3.22 -0.99
N GLN A 291 1.32 -4.03 -1.31
CA GLN A 291 1.51 -5.42 -1.71
C GLN A 291 2.25 -5.52 -3.04
N ALA A 292 1.80 -4.77 -4.06
CA ALA A 292 2.46 -4.74 -5.37
C ALA A 292 3.88 -4.19 -5.27
N PHE A 293 4.07 -3.11 -4.49
CA PHE A 293 5.37 -2.53 -4.21
C PHE A 293 6.30 -3.54 -3.52
N HIS A 294 5.83 -4.19 -2.45
CA HIS A 294 6.60 -5.21 -1.75
C HIS A 294 7.00 -6.34 -2.69
N HIS A 295 6.04 -6.88 -3.47
CA HIS A 295 6.31 -7.96 -4.40
C HIS A 295 7.36 -7.59 -5.46
N GLN A 296 7.31 -6.36 -5.98
CA GLN A 296 8.25 -5.87 -7.00
C GLN A 296 9.69 -5.74 -6.47
N TYR A 297 9.86 -5.32 -5.22
CA TYR A 297 11.17 -4.96 -4.65
C TYR A 297 11.73 -5.97 -3.64
N THR A 298 11.02 -7.08 -3.40
CA THR A 298 11.55 -8.14 -2.54
C THR A 298 12.54 -9.01 -3.32
N PRO A 299 13.79 -9.18 -2.83
CA PRO A 299 14.81 -9.96 -3.53
C PRO A 299 14.48 -11.45 -3.70
N SER A 300 13.63 -12.00 -2.83
CA SER A 300 13.21 -13.40 -2.85
C SER A 300 11.74 -13.53 -3.30
N GLN A 301 11.48 -14.31 -4.36
CA GLN A 301 10.11 -14.66 -4.79
C GLN A 301 9.35 -15.56 -3.79
N GLN A 302 9.91 -15.83 -2.60
CA GLN A 302 9.39 -16.77 -1.63
C GLN A 302 8.33 -16.15 -0.69
N SER A 303 8.26 -14.82 -0.55
CA SER A 303 7.23 -14.14 0.25
C SER A 303 6.11 -13.60 -0.62
N SER A 304 5.37 -14.51 -1.26
CA SER A 304 4.09 -14.14 -1.86
C SER A 304 3.03 -14.08 -0.75
N TYR A 305 2.70 -12.86 -0.31
CA TYR A 305 1.53 -12.64 0.53
C TYR A 305 0.26 -12.89 -0.29
N ALA A 306 -0.72 -13.57 0.31
CA ALA A 306 -1.97 -13.94 -0.35
C ALA A 306 -2.66 -12.73 -1.02
N SER A 307 -3.16 -12.93 -2.26
CA SER A 307 -3.74 -11.88 -3.10
C SER A 307 -5.15 -11.45 -2.68
N ASP A 308 -5.90 -12.30 -1.98
CA ASP A 308 -7.30 -12.03 -1.65
C ASP A 308 -7.43 -11.39 -0.26
N LYS A 309 -7.07 -10.11 -0.17
CA LYS A 309 -7.28 -9.29 1.02
C LYS A 309 -8.49 -8.38 0.81
N VAL A 310 -9.33 -8.27 1.84
CA VAL A 310 -10.50 -7.36 1.83
C VAL A 310 -10.06 -5.89 1.84
N PHE A 311 -8.91 -5.63 2.46
CA PHE A 311 -8.35 -4.29 2.59
C PHE A 311 -7.19 -4.10 1.64
N THR A 312 -7.16 -2.95 0.99
CA THR A 312 -6.03 -2.54 0.17
C THR A 312 -5.32 -1.37 0.85
N THR A 313 -4.03 -1.52 1.12
CA THR A 313 -3.21 -0.40 1.61
C THR A 313 -2.35 0.14 0.48
N SER A 314 -2.47 1.44 0.23
CA SER A 314 -1.66 2.14 -0.76
C SER A 314 -0.93 3.31 -0.12
N PRO A 315 0.35 3.53 -0.46
CA PRO A 315 1.04 4.76 -0.12
C PRO A 315 0.40 5.95 -0.88
N SER A 316 0.69 7.17 -0.43
CA SER A 316 0.50 8.36 -1.28
C SER A 316 1.33 8.21 -2.55
N GLU A 317 1.05 9.00 -3.59
CA GLU A 317 1.81 8.98 -4.86
C GLU A 317 3.33 8.85 -4.62
N VAL A 318 3.87 7.65 -4.84
CA VAL A 318 5.29 7.35 -4.61
C VAL A 318 6.04 7.72 -5.86
N PHE A 319 6.88 8.75 -5.76
CA PHE A 319 7.79 9.10 -6.84
C PHE A 319 9.11 8.35 -6.68
N LEU A 320 9.29 7.27 -7.46
CA LEU A 320 10.57 6.60 -7.57
C LEU A 320 11.47 7.40 -8.53
N PRO A 321 12.66 7.84 -8.09
CA PRO A 321 13.56 8.60 -8.94
C PRO A 321 14.12 7.70 -10.07
N GLN A 322 14.27 8.23 -11.29
CA GLN A 322 14.88 7.47 -12.40
C GLN A 322 16.34 7.09 -12.12
N SER A 323 17.04 7.88 -11.31
CA SER A 323 18.39 7.62 -10.84
C SER A 323 18.54 8.11 -9.40
N TYR A 324 19.21 7.35 -8.56
CA TYR A 324 19.44 7.67 -7.15
C TYR A 324 20.86 7.28 -6.74
N GLY A 325 21.53 8.17 -6.02
CA GLY A 325 22.90 7.97 -5.56
C GLY A 325 23.99 8.44 -6.54
N PRO A 326 25.26 8.08 -6.28
CA PRO A 326 26.41 8.47 -7.08
C PRO A 326 26.37 7.87 -8.48
N LYS A 327 27.20 8.42 -9.38
CA LYS A 327 27.33 7.93 -10.76
C LYS A 327 28.51 6.96 -10.93
N SER A 328 29.51 7.06 -10.06
CA SER A 328 30.71 6.22 -10.07
C SER A 328 30.80 5.32 -8.83
N VAL A 329 31.31 4.11 -9.01
CA VAL A 329 31.67 3.20 -7.91
C VAL A 329 32.78 3.77 -7.02
N ASP A 330 33.66 4.62 -7.55
CA ASP A 330 34.75 5.25 -6.79
C ASP A 330 34.23 6.26 -5.75
N ASP A 331 33.02 6.79 -5.94
CA ASP A 331 32.41 7.78 -5.04
C ASP A 331 31.99 7.18 -3.69
N LEU A 332 32.05 5.85 -3.55
CA LEU A 332 31.70 5.10 -2.35
C LEU A 332 32.95 4.59 -1.65
N SER A 333 33.09 4.82 -0.34
CA SER A 333 34.24 4.34 0.43
C SER A 333 33.91 3.20 1.40
N SER A 334 32.62 2.98 1.72
CA SER A 334 32.20 1.94 2.66
C SER A 334 30.78 1.44 2.42
N LEU A 335 30.48 0.26 2.96
CA LEU A 335 29.14 -0.31 2.98
C LEU A 335 28.10 0.64 3.62
N SER A 336 28.48 1.31 4.70
CA SER A 336 27.60 2.28 5.38
C SER A 336 27.21 3.45 4.45
N GLN A 337 28.17 3.93 3.66
CA GLN A 337 27.92 4.98 2.68
C GLN A 337 27.02 4.48 1.56
N TYR A 338 27.22 3.25 1.09
CA TYR A 338 26.34 2.61 0.09
C TYR A 338 24.89 2.54 0.59
N VAL A 339 24.66 2.04 1.80
CA VAL A 339 23.30 1.96 2.38
C VAL A 339 22.66 3.36 2.48
N SER A 340 23.42 4.38 2.87
CA SER A 340 22.88 5.73 3.00
C SER A 340 22.57 6.43 1.68
N LYS A 341 23.36 6.20 0.62
CA LYS A 341 23.32 6.98 -0.63
C LYS A 341 22.72 6.23 -1.82
N CYS A 342 22.68 4.90 -1.79
CA CYS A 342 22.28 4.05 -2.92
C CYS A 342 21.07 3.17 -2.63
N VAL A 343 20.59 3.14 -1.38
CA VAL A 343 19.37 2.44 -1.01
C VAL A 343 18.26 3.47 -0.81
N TRP A 344 17.24 3.38 -1.65
CA TRP A 344 16.05 4.20 -1.57
C TRP A 344 15.07 3.60 -0.55
N ASN A 345 14.57 4.44 0.35
CA ASN A 345 13.71 4.05 1.46
C ASN A 345 12.27 4.52 1.20
N PRO A 346 11.26 3.63 1.21
CA PRO A 346 9.88 4.05 1.13
C PRO A 346 9.43 4.71 2.44
N THR A 347 8.54 5.70 2.33
CA THR A 347 7.94 6.39 3.48
C THR A 347 6.50 5.96 3.68
N LEU A 348 6.07 5.77 4.93
CA LEU A 348 4.66 5.49 5.24
C LEU A 348 3.77 6.73 5.16
N HIS A 349 4.35 7.92 5.13
CA HIS A 349 3.58 9.17 5.12
C HIS A 349 2.58 9.19 3.96
N GLY A 350 1.32 9.53 4.25
CA GLY A 350 0.24 9.57 3.26
C GLY A 350 -0.33 8.21 2.85
N THR A 351 0.09 7.11 3.50
CA THR A 351 -0.52 5.79 3.31
C THR A 351 -1.96 5.78 3.81
N ALA A 352 -2.85 5.19 3.02
CA ALA A 352 -4.22 4.95 3.42
C ALA A 352 -4.66 3.51 3.12
N LEU A 353 -5.53 3.03 3.99
CA LEU A 353 -6.36 1.84 3.87
C LEU A 353 -7.60 2.20 3.03
N THR A 354 -7.87 1.39 2.02
CA THR A 354 -9.10 1.43 1.24
C THR A 354 -9.84 0.10 1.36
N TRP A 355 -11.14 0.17 1.14
CA TRP A 355 -12.05 -0.95 1.20
C TRP A 355 -12.98 -0.90 0.00
N GLU A 356 -13.24 -2.08 -0.55
CA GLU A 356 -14.13 -2.27 -1.67
C GLU A 356 -15.45 -2.85 -1.16
N ASP A 357 -16.57 -2.23 -1.53
CA ASP A 357 -17.86 -2.72 -1.14
C ASP A 357 -18.25 -3.99 -1.92
N SER A 358 -19.30 -4.65 -1.46
CA SER A 358 -19.86 -5.86 -2.10
C SER A 358 -20.37 -5.70 -3.56
N VAL A 359 -20.23 -4.52 -4.19
CA VAL A 359 -20.51 -4.28 -5.62
C VAL A 359 -19.21 -4.00 -6.40
N GLY A 360 -18.09 -3.95 -5.70
CA GLY A 360 -16.77 -3.71 -6.27
C GLY A 360 -16.37 -2.24 -6.27
N GLN A 361 -17.06 -1.39 -5.51
CA GLN A 361 -16.80 0.04 -5.47
C GLN A 361 -15.94 0.41 -4.27
N VAL A 362 -14.81 1.06 -4.52
CA VAL A 362 -13.97 1.64 -3.46
C VAL A 362 -14.64 2.91 -2.94
N LEU A 363 -14.89 2.98 -1.63
CA LEU A 363 -15.55 4.13 -0.98
C LEU A 363 -15.30 4.15 0.54
N ASP A 364 -15.59 5.27 1.18
CA ASP A 364 -15.63 5.42 2.65
C ASP A 364 -17.07 5.56 3.15
N PRO A 365 -17.65 4.53 3.82
CA PRO A 365 -19.03 4.58 4.30
C PRO A 365 -19.22 5.50 5.52
N PHE A 366 -18.15 5.91 6.22
CA PHE A 366 -18.22 6.85 7.34
C PHE A 366 -18.42 8.30 6.88
N LYS A 367 -18.20 8.60 5.59
CA LYS A 367 -18.43 9.94 5.01
C LYS A 367 -19.88 10.18 4.57
N ALA A 368 -20.77 9.20 4.73
CA ALA A 368 -22.19 9.39 4.45
C ALA A 368 -22.77 10.49 5.35
N THR A 369 -23.43 11.49 4.75
CA THR A 369 -23.97 12.62 5.52
C THR A 369 -25.20 12.19 6.32
N PRO A 370 -25.45 12.75 7.52
CA PRO A 370 -26.64 12.42 8.31
C PRO A 370 -27.95 12.58 7.53
N ALA A 371 -28.04 13.63 6.71
CA ALA A 371 -29.19 13.88 5.85
C ALA A 371 -29.41 12.74 4.84
N SER A 372 -28.34 12.27 4.18
CA SER A 372 -28.41 11.16 3.23
C SER A 372 -28.81 9.85 3.89
N VAL A 373 -28.30 9.59 5.11
CA VAL A 373 -28.66 8.40 5.89
C VAL A 373 -30.15 8.46 6.25
N ILE A 374 -30.63 9.56 6.84
CA ILE A 374 -32.04 9.73 7.20
C ILE A 374 -32.95 9.57 5.97
N ASP A 375 -32.59 10.20 4.85
CA ASP A 375 -33.35 10.10 3.61
C ASP A 375 -33.47 8.65 3.12
N SER A 376 -32.40 7.87 3.26
CA SER A 376 -32.34 6.47 2.83
C SER A 376 -33.21 5.52 3.66
N PHE A 377 -33.62 5.93 4.86
CA PHE A 377 -34.58 5.24 5.73
C PHE A 377 -35.92 5.98 5.79
N THR A 378 -36.19 6.86 4.83
CA THR A 378 -37.48 7.54 4.67
C THR A 378 -38.24 6.95 3.50
N GLU A 379 -39.46 6.47 3.75
CA GLU A 379 -40.29 5.89 2.69
C GLU A 379 -40.64 6.96 1.66
N LYS A 380 -40.38 6.66 0.38
CA LYS A 380 -40.64 7.57 -0.73
C LYS A 380 -42.04 7.32 -1.26
N LEU A 381 -42.89 8.33 -1.17
CA LEU A 381 -44.20 8.34 -1.80
C LEU A 381 -44.01 8.48 -3.31
N ARG A 382 -44.72 7.65 -4.08
CA ARG A 382 -44.76 7.75 -5.55
C ARG A 382 -45.93 8.64 -5.98
N GLU A 383 -45.90 9.10 -7.23
CA GLU A 383 -47.05 9.81 -7.82
C GLU A 383 -48.38 9.05 -7.57
N PRO A 384 -49.46 9.74 -7.20
CA PRO A 384 -49.62 11.21 -7.12
C PRO A 384 -49.29 11.82 -5.74
N PHE A 385 -48.76 11.05 -4.79
CA PHE A 385 -48.63 11.48 -3.39
C PHE A 385 -47.28 12.14 -3.05
N GLU A 386 -46.47 12.46 -4.06
CA GLU A 386 -45.12 13.04 -3.86
C GLU A 386 -45.18 14.37 -3.10
N GLU A 387 -46.21 15.19 -3.33
CA GLU A 387 -46.43 16.46 -2.62
C GLU A 387 -46.60 16.28 -1.10
N SER A 388 -46.96 15.07 -0.67
CA SER A 388 -47.14 14.71 0.75
C SER A 388 -45.89 14.08 1.38
N GLN A 389 -44.75 14.03 0.68
CA GLN A 389 -43.50 13.42 1.18
C GLN A 389 -43.04 14.02 2.52
N TRP A 390 -43.38 15.28 2.77
CA TRP A 390 -43.06 15.97 4.02
C TRP A 390 -43.63 15.29 5.27
N LEU A 391 -44.75 14.56 5.15
CA LEU A 391 -45.35 13.80 6.25
C LEU A 391 -44.41 12.69 6.73
N ASN A 392 -43.76 12.02 5.78
CA ASN A 392 -42.80 10.98 6.09
C ASN A 392 -41.49 11.58 6.61
N THR A 393 -41.16 12.85 6.31
CA THR A 393 -39.89 13.47 6.72
C THR A 393 -39.88 14.11 8.11
N TRP A 394 -41.02 14.15 8.79
CA TRP A 394 -41.19 14.85 10.07
C TRP A 394 -41.01 13.93 11.30
N PRO A 395 -40.47 14.42 12.44
CA PRO A 395 -39.93 15.77 12.67
C PRO A 395 -38.55 15.93 12.02
N GLY A 396 -38.47 16.86 11.07
CA GLY A 396 -37.30 17.11 10.23
C GLY A 396 -36.26 18.02 10.89
N GLU A 397 -35.05 17.96 10.33
CA GLU A 397 -33.87 18.83 10.53
C GLU A 397 -33.14 18.81 11.88
N SER A 398 -33.80 18.51 13.01
CA SER A 398 -33.19 18.63 14.34
C SER A 398 -32.81 17.31 15.03
N ASP A 399 -32.33 16.33 14.26
CA ASP A 399 -31.83 15.06 14.81
C ASP A 399 -32.89 14.20 15.56
N THR A 400 -34.14 14.67 15.60
CA THR A 400 -35.32 14.15 16.32
C THR A 400 -36.07 13.05 15.57
N ARG A 401 -35.62 12.67 14.38
CA ARG A 401 -36.30 11.64 13.60
C ARG A 401 -35.85 10.26 14.04
N GLY A 402 -36.71 9.67 14.85
CA GLY A 402 -36.46 8.44 15.61
C GLY A 402 -37.10 8.61 16.98
N ASN A 403 -37.71 7.55 17.50
CA ASN A 403 -38.12 7.54 18.90
C ASN A 403 -36.89 7.82 19.76
N LEU A 404 -36.71 9.06 20.21
CA LEU A 404 -35.77 9.44 21.28
C LEU A 404 -35.98 8.53 22.51
N VAL A 405 -37.19 8.00 22.67
CA VAL A 405 -37.56 6.93 23.61
C VAL A 405 -36.78 5.62 23.40
N TYR A 406 -36.57 5.16 22.15
CA TYR A 406 -35.80 3.94 21.84
C TYR A 406 -34.28 4.16 21.87
N ALA A 407 -33.80 5.34 21.51
CA ALA A 407 -32.38 5.69 21.61
C ALA A 407 -31.94 5.99 23.07
N ASN A 408 -32.85 6.50 23.92
CA ASN A 408 -32.61 6.77 25.35
C ASN A 408 -33.18 5.69 26.28
N LEU A 409 -33.46 4.50 25.75
CA LEU A 409 -34.10 3.41 26.51
C LEU A 409 -33.20 2.82 27.61
N TYR A 410 -31.91 3.13 27.60
CA TYR A 410 -30.99 2.88 28.73
C TYR A 410 -31.35 3.71 29.98
N GLN A 411 -32.22 4.71 29.84
CA GLN A 411 -32.79 5.52 30.91
C GLN A 411 -34.16 5.01 31.38
N GLN A 412 -34.69 3.89 30.85
CA GLN A 412 -35.93 3.32 31.38
C GLN A 412 -35.75 2.90 32.85
N PRO A 413 -36.60 3.36 33.78
CA PRO A 413 -36.65 2.86 35.15
C PRO A 413 -36.85 1.34 35.14
N LYS A 414 -36.12 0.62 35.99
CA LYS A 414 -36.22 -0.85 36.10
C LYS A 414 -37.52 -1.33 36.72
N ASP A 415 -38.23 -0.44 37.40
CA ASP A 415 -39.47 -0.74 38.09
C ASP A 415 -40.58 0.11 37.49
N PHE A 416 -41.47 -0.55 36.75
CA PHE A 416 -42.82 -0.05 36.53
C PHE A 416 -43.74 -1.02 37.28
N GLU A 417 -44.28 -0.57 38.42
CA GLU A 417 -45.53 -1.10 38.98
C GLU A 417 -46.72 -0.62 38.15
#